data_AF-A0A1E7H0K1-F1
#
_entry.id   AF-A0A1E7H0K1-F1
#
_cell.length_a   1.000
_cell.length_b   1.000
_cell.length_c   1.000
_cell.angle_alpha   90.00
_cell.angle_beta   90.00
_cell.angle_gamma   90.00
#
_symmetry.space_group_name_H-M   'P 1'
#
loop_
_entity.id
_entity.type
_entity.pdbx_description
1 polymer ?
#
loop_
_entity_poly.entity_id
_entity_poly.type
_entity_poly.pdbx_seq_one_letter_code
_entity_poly.pdbx_strand_id
1 'polypeptide(L)'
;MLGLTNAVRMISVDIPEEMKQQLPSPPFGGGGGHGVGGAVIRWNTTTKSGDGIFMSFNKLEAIKLSDSGYLTATTGAQRGIEVLKIICWMSENPDEARKVHQIEKRFKVSEEELNQLFTTGENPLELLEILPEADSEAANDSSSHELVASPLSIPNVKLPDLIPAASACDIVLSTDPNFQYFPAPPAEPEASGDIVIDYPMLGSLADFSTRGSPDNISIMNMLGYKACKVGLGLHEFEKNDPNMMVFTNAGYIASIDGKSTEQCVDAIMDESGCTIGKNNLVMPRTSVDSRVWFAFLNTSNMDCIFLWVNDDVIEDYLAREDAENHYDLMREFVQVRGDVVFTAYKLNVGKDELINDPDQWAMIESHLGKKNAWMMAWGGNVLAKHPTPEFLAIAEEHTHICAGTLVGYHMVDVIRSELPTMGGRECAVTLGGDTLISVVPDCRNDAILALLDTTPGRKGYFSTKLSAEQIDELAPEAKSATTIYIAWNKVEQHGEGLVLGFDTMKARELSGADYENEPFWLCRLKCLTWMADHPDECKDLVKVIHRFEVNDFSEVQKLQSVNVNPLAELGLTGESFATTGTGEEPAGADEAAATPFIPVAACMAIVLVAALIFSRRR
;
A
#
# COMPACT_ATOMS: atom_id res chain seq x y z
N MET A 1 -3.43 7.52 -2.21
CA MET A 1 -4.52 7.59 -3.21
C MET A 1 -5.48 6.46 -2.94
N LEU A 2 -6.77 6.73 -2.65
CA LEU A 2 -7.79 5.69 -2.73
C LEU A 2 -8.18 5.52 -4.21
N GLY A 3 -8.02 4.30 -4.74
CA GLY A 3 -8.19 3.98 -6.15
C GLY A 3 -9.64 3.94 -6.63
N LEU A 4 -10.38 5.05 -6.49
CA LEU A 4 -11.67 5.24 -7.18
C LEU A 4 -11.52 5.26 -8.71
N THR A 5 -10.29 5.26 -9.24
CA THR A 5 -10.00 5.20 -10.68
C THR A 5 -10.69 4.03 -11.38
N ASN A 6 -10.81 2.84 -10.79
CA ASN A 6 -11.52 1.73 -11.47
C ASN A 6 -13.04 1.83 -11.32
N ALA A 7 -13.57 2.25 -10.16
CA ALA A 7 -14.99 2.59 -10.01
C ALA A 7 -15.44 3.66 -11.03
N VAL A 8 -14.58 4.64 -11.33
CA VAL A 8 -14.86 5.70 -12.31
C VAL A 8 -14.57 5.29 -13.76
N ARG A 9 -13.55 4.45 -14.03
CA ARG A 9 -13.25 4.00 -15.42
C ARG A 9 -14.28 3.01 -15.96
N MET A 10 -15.00 2.32 -15.09
CA MET A 10 -16.08 1.40 -15.48
C MET A 10 -17.31 2.07 -16.08
N ILE A 11 -17.47 3.38 -15.85
CA ILE A 11 -18.70 4.08 -16.21
C ILE A 11 -18.74 4.40 -17.72
N SER A 12 -17.59 4.37 -18.44
CA SER A 12 -17.54 4.70 -19.87
C SER A 12 -18.23 3.70 -20.82
N VAL A 13 -18.57 2.49 -20.34
CA VAL A 13 -19.26 1.49 -21.16
C VAL A 13 -20.77 1.73 -21.11
N ASP A 14 -21.31 1.93 -19.89
CA ASP A 14 -22.75 1.98 -19.60
C ASP A 14 -23.37 3.39 -19.65
N ILE A 15 -22.56 4.46 -19.75
CA ILE A 15 -23.06 5.80 -20.12
C ILE A 15 -23.79 5.71 -21.49
N PRO A 16 -24.98 6.28 -21.68
CA PRO A 16 -25.62 6.38 -23.00
C PRO A 16 -24.73 7.14 -24.01
N GLU A 17 -24.64 6.69 -25.28
CA GLU A 17 -23.78 7.31 -26.31
C GLU A 17 -23.98 8.82 -26.48
N GLU A 18 -25.16 9.32 -26.17
CA GLU A 18 -25.54 10.75 -26.15
C GLU A 18 -24.77 11.53 -25.07
N MET A 19 -24.61 10.96 -23.87
CA MET A 19 -23.81 11.52 -22.78
C MET A 19 -22.30 11.24 -22.93
N LYS A 20 -21.89 10.19 -23.65
CA LYS A 20 -20.45 9.96 -23.97
C LYS A 20 -19.83 11.09 -24.80
N GLN A 21 -20.66 11.87 -25.50
CA GLN A 21 -20.23 13.06 -26.26
C GLN A 21 -20.04 14.31 -25.37
N GLN A 22 -20.61 14.31 -24.16
CA GLN A 22 -20.58 15.45 -23.23
C GLN A 22 -19.59 15.23 -22.07
N LEU A 23 -19.24 13.98 -21.77
CA LEU A 23 -18.35 13.62 -20.68
C LEU A 23 -16.87 13.53 -21.12
N PRO A 24 -15.92 14.00 -20.30
CA PRO A 24 -14.51 13.73 -20.50
C PRO A 24 -14.23 12.19 -20.51
N SER A 25 -13.41 11.65 -21.44
CA SER A 25 -12.85 10.26 -21.70
C SER A 25 -11.47 9.71 -21.15
N PRO A 26 -11.27 8.63 -20.35
CA PRO A 26 -10.06 8.51 -19.49
C PRO A 26 -8.65 8.40 -20.16
N PRO A 27 -7.55 8.74 -19.46
CA PRO A 27 -6.20 8.76 -20.02
C PRO A 27 -5.80 7.38 -20.56
N PHE A 28 -5.19 7.40 -21.74
CA PHE A 28 -4.56 6.29 -22.46
C PHE A 28 -5.21 4.90 -22.28
N GLY A 29 -6.36 4.73 -22.92
CA GLY A 29 -6.83 3.46 -23.49
C GLY A 29 -6.92 3.59 -25.01
N GLY A 30 -6.82 2.49 -25.76
CA GLY A 30 -6.83 2.50 -27.22
C GLY A 30 -8.17 2.98 -27.82
N GLY A 31 -8.24 4.27 -28.19
CA GLY A 31 -9.41 4.90 -28.79
C GLY A 31 -9.24 6.41 -28.94
N GLY A 32 -9.83 7.00 -29.98
CA GLY A 32 -9.96 8.45 -30.12
C GLY A 32 -11.14 8.95 -29.30
N GLY A 33 -10.88 9.37 -28.05
CA GLY A 33 -11.82 9.82 -27.00
C GLY A 33 -11.04 10.51 -25.85
N HIS A 34 -11.71 11.20 -24.89
CA HIS A 34 -11.47 12.65 -24.67
C HIS A 34 -11.45 13.24 -23.19
N GLY A 35 -10.72 12.75 -22.18
CA GLY A 35 -10.86 13.24 -20.75
C GLY A 35 -10.64 12.35 -19.48
N VAL A 36 -11.69 11.69 -18.89
CA VAL A 36 -11.89 11.44 -17.43
C VAL A 36 -10.66 11.09 -16.59
N GLY A 37 -10.57 11.71 -15.44
CA GLY A 37 -9.76 11.22 -14.35
C GLY A 37 -10.62 10.44 -13.35
N GLY A 38 -9.96 10.06 -12.25
CA GLY A 38 -10.66 9.54 -11.08
C GLY A 38 -11.17 10.65 -10.17
N ALA A 39 -12.06 10.28 -9.26
CA ALA A 39 -12.26 11.01 -8.02
C ALA A 39 -11.15 10.67 -7.00
N VAL A 40 -10.80 11.60 -6.13
CA VAL A 40 -9.97 11.35 -4.93
C VAL A 40 -10.63 11.99 -3.74
N ILE A 41 -10.94 11.19 -2.71
CA ILE A 41 -11.52 11.65 -1.44
C ILE A 41 -10.44 11.58 -0.36
N ARG A 42 -10.25 12.70 0.36
CA ARG A 42 -9.48 12.75 1.61
C ARG A 42 -10.47 12.65 2.77
N TRP A 43 -10.47 11.50 3.45
CA TRP A 43 -11.38 11.23 4.57
C TRP A 43 -10.79 11.66 5.92
N ASN A 44 -11.61 12.24 6.79
CA ASN A 44 -11.28 12.51 8.19
C ASN A 44 -12.15 11.62 9.10
N THR A 45 -11.51 10.65 9.77
CA THR A 45 -12.15 9.69 10.65
C THR A 45 -12.66 10.28 11.97
N THR A 46 -12.18 11.45 12.37
CA THR A 46 -12.61 12.16 13.59
C THR A 46 -13.86 12.99 13.34
N THR A 47 -13.94 13.69 12.20
CA THR A 47 -15.11 14.51 11.83
C THR A 47 -16.18 13.75 11.05
N LYS A 48 -15.88 12.51 10.62
CA LYS A 48 -16.76 11.68 9.75
C LYS A 48 -17.20 12.41 8.49
N SER A 49 -16.24 13.08 7.85
CA SER A 49 -16.43 13.84 6.62
C SER A 49 -15.19 13.76 5.73
N GLY A 50 -15.38 13.87 4.42
CA GLY A 50 -14.28 13.94 3.45
C GLY A 50 -14.40 15.13 2.50
N ASP A 51 -13.26 15.62 2.05
CA ASP A 51 -13.15 16.58 0.95
C ASP A 51 -12.69 15.82 -0.30
N GLY A 52 -13.42 15.98 -1.39
CA GLY A 52 -13.23 15.29 -2.66
C GLY A 52 -12.81 16.22 -3.80
N ILE A 53 -12.01 15.69 -4.72
CA ILE A 53 -11.76 16.30 -6.02
C ILE A 53 -12.11 15.32 -7.14
N PHE A 54 -12.70 15.81 -8.21
CA PHE A 54 -12.83 15.12 -9.48
C PHE A 54 -11.84 15.72 -10.47
N MET A 55 -11.06 14.87 -11.13
CA MET A 55 -10.00 15.30 -12.05
C MET A 55 -10.27 14.81 -13.47
N SER A 56 -9.65 15.44 -14.46
CA SER A 56 -9.61 14.98 -15.86
C SER A 56 -8.23 15.15 -16.49
N PHE A 57 -8.05 14.59 -17.70
CA PHE A 57 -6.86 14.75 -18.51
C PHE A 57 -7.21 15.17 -19.94
N ASN A 58 -6.82 16.37 -20.35
CA ASN A 58 -7.06 16.89 -21.68
C ASN A 58 -6.09 16.27 -22.70
N LYS A 59 -6.49 15.11 -23.22
CA LYS A 59 -5.75 14.34 -24.23
C LYS A 59 -5.50 15.11 -25.53
N LEU A 60 -6.42 15.98 -25.96
CA LEU A 60 -6.25 16.75 -27.21
C LEU A 60 -5.18 17.83 -27.06
N GLU A 61 -5.17 18.54 -25.92
CA GLU A 61 -4.11 19.51 -25.62
C GLU A 61 -2.75 18.81 -25.50
N ALA A 62 -2.68 17.65 -24.83
CA ALA A 62 -1.45 16.86 -24.74
C ALA A 62 -0.93 16.39 -26.13
N ILE A 63 -1.81 15.93 -27.02
CA ILE A 63 -1.44 15.57 -28.41
C ILE A 63 -0.90 16.77 -29.18
N LYS A 64 -1.53 17.94 -29.03
CA LYS A 64 -1.14 19.18 -29.69
C LYS A 64 0.19 19.75 -29.17
N LEU A 65 0.40 19.75 -27.85
CA LEU A 65 1.62 20.29 -27.23
C LEU A 65 2.85 19.41 -27.46
N SER A 66 2.65 18.10 -27.64
CA SER A 66 3.72 17.12 -27.94
C SER A 66 4.03 16.93 -29.44
N ASP A 67 3.38 17.69 -30.34
CA ASP A 67 3.44 17.51 -31.80
C ASP A 67 3.20 16.04 -32.23
N SER A 68 2.25 15.39 -31.55
CA SER A 68 1.95 13.98 -31.75
C SER A 68 0.97 13.76 -32.92
N GLY A 69 1.35 12.91 -33.86
CA GLY A 69 0.53 12.45 -34.97
C GLY A 69 -0.54 11.42 -34.55
N TYR A 70 -0.85 11.28 -33.26
CA TYR A 70 -1.73 10.22 -32.75
C TYR A 70 -3.11 10.17 -33.44
N LEU A 71 -3.68 11.33 -33.78
CA LEU A 71 -4.98 11.43 -34.47
C LEU A 71 -4.93 11.06 -35.95
N THR A 72 -3.75 11.13 -36.60
CA THR A 72 -3.56 10.83 -38.02
C THR A 72 -2.93 9.44 -38.27
N ALA A 73 -2.46 8.77 -37.21
CA ALA A 73 -1.89 7.43 -37.25
C ALA A 73 -2.93 6.36 -37.65
N THR A 74 -2.67 5.64 -38.74
CA THR A 74 -3.62 4.67 -39.33
C THR A 74 -3.44 3.23 -38.81
N THR A 75 -2.31 2.93 -38.16
CA THR A 75 -1.99 1.59 -37.63
C THR A 75 -1.84 1.58 -36.11
N GLY A 76 -1.89 0.39 -35.49
CA GLY A 76 -1.61 0.23 -34.05
C GLY A 76 -0.15 0.58 -33.71
N ALA A 77 0.80 0.16 -34.54
CA ALA A 77 2.23 0.43 -34.36
C ALA A 77 2.55 1.94 -34.42
N GLN A 78 1.99 2.67 -35.39
CA GLN A 78 2.11 4.13 -35.44
C GLN A 78 1.51 4.79 -34.19
N ARG A 79 0.30 4.38 -33.77
CA ARG A 79 -0.32 4.91 -32.54
C ARG A 79 0.55 4.66 -31.30
N GLY A 80 1.28 3.55 -31.23
CA GLY A 80 2.25 3.30 -30.16
C GLY A 80 3.42 4.30 -30.16
N ILE A 81 4.02 4.57 -31.32
CA ILE A 81 5.09 5.57 -31.49
C ILE A 81 4.59 6.97 -31.14
N GLU A 82 3.39 7.33 -31.57
CA GLU A 82 2.80 8.65 -31.30
C GLU A 82 2.37 8.83 -29.84
N VAL A 83 2.04 7.75 -29.11
CA VAL A 83 1.89 7.77 -27.64
C VAL A 83 3.24 7.99 -26.95
N LEU A 84 4.30 7.33 -27.42
CA LEU A 84 5.64 7.51 -26.85
C LEU A 84 6.11 8.97 -26.93
N LYS A 85 5.82 9.69 -28.02
CA LYS A 85 6.09 11.14 -28.10
C LYS A 85 5.38 11.95 -27.02
N ILE A 86 4.11 11.64 -26.74
CA ILE A 86 3.35 12.34 -25.68
C ILE A 86 4.00 12.04 -24.31
N ILE A 87 4.40 10.80 -24.06
CA ILE A 87 5.08 10.41 -22.81
C ILE A 87 6.41 11.16 -22.66
N CYS A 88 7.28 11.15 -23.68
CA CYS A 88 8.55 11.88 -23.64
C CYS A 88 8.32 13.38 -23.41
N TRP A 89 7.39 13.99 -24.14
CA TRP A 89 7.04 15.41 -23.95
C TRP A 89 6.57 15.70 -22.52
N MET A 90 5.71 14.85 -21.93
CA MET A 90 5.25 15.01 -20.55
C MET A 90 6.39 14.90 -19.52
N SER A 91 7.34 14.00 -19.75
CA SER A 91 8.54 13.84 -18.89
C SER A 91 9.53 15.00 -19.04
N GLU A 92 9.70 15.54 -20.24
CA GLU A 92 10.60 16.66 -20.53
C GLU A 92 10.01 18.02 -20.12
N ASN A 93 8.68 18.14 -20.05
CA ASN A 93 7.96 19.41 -19.79
C ASN A 93 6.95 19.27 -18.63
N PRO A 94 7.38 18.88 -17.40
CA PRO A 94 6.46 18.49 -16.32
C PRO A 94 5.53 19.61 -15.82
N ASP A 95 5.93 20.89 -15.96
CA ASP A 95 5.07 22.03 -15.61
C ASP A 95 3.99 22.31 -16.68
N GLU A 96 4.28 22.10 -17.96
CA GLU A 96 3.28 22.17 -19.04
C GLU A 96 2.35 20.94 -19.01
N ALA A 97 2.91 19.76 -18.74
CA ALA A 97 2.15 18.53 -18.55
C ALA A 97 1.16 18.63 -17.37
N ARG A 98 1.50 19.34 -16.30
CA ARG A 98 0.55 19.63 -15.21
C ARG A 98 -0.67 20.42 -15.67
N LYS A 99 -0.56 21.29 -16.68
CA LYS A 99 -1.69 22.11 -17.19
C LYS A 99 -2.72 21.32 -18.00
N VAL A 100 -2.35 20.14 -18.52
CA VAL A 100 -3.31 19.24 -19.19
C VAL A 100 -4.12 18.37 -18.21
N HIS A 101 -3.78 18.39 -16.91
CA HIS A 101 -4.65 17.87 -15.86
C HIS A 101 -5.56 18.97 -15.33
N GLN A 102 -6.86 18.69 -15.21
CA GLN A 102 -7.86 19.67 -14.76
C GLN A 102 -8.57 19.16 -13.51
N ILE A 103 -8.94 20.05 -12.58
CA ILE A 103 -9.84 19.76 -11.48
C ILE A 103 -11.22 20.27 -11.89
N GLU A 104 -12.11 19.36 -12.24
CA GLU A 104 -13.45 19.65 -12.76
C GLU A 104 -14.40 20.07 -11.63
N LYS A 105 -14.37 19.33 -10.50
CA LYS A 105 -15.25 19.56 -9.35
C LYS A 105 -14.48 19.38 -8.05
N ARG A 106 -14.80 20.22 -7.07
CA ARG A 106 -14.51 19.96 -5.65
C ARG A 106 -15.84 19.68 -4.95
N PHE A 107 -15.88 18.65 -4.12
CA PHE A 107 -17.09 18.20 -3.45
C PHE A 107 -16.79 17.81 -2.01
N LYS A 108 -17.84 17.58 -1.22
CA LYS A 108 -17.74 17.00 0.13
C LYS A 108 -18.49 15.69 0.16
N VAL A 109 -18.14 14.84 1.11
CA VAL A 109 -18.74 13.51 1.29
C VAL A 109 -18.94 13.28 2.79
N SER A 110 -20.14 12.86 3.17
CA SER A 110 -20.49 12.37 4.51
C SER A 110 -20.13 10.89 4.69
N GLU A 111 -20.35 10.34 5.88
CA GLU A 111 -20.12 8.90 6.11
C GLU A 111 -21.15 8.03 5.39
N GLU A 112 -22.36 8.53 5.16
CA GLU A 112 -23.43 7.84 4.44
C GLU A 112 -23.11 7.76 2.94
N GLU A 113 -22.86 8.90 2.31
CA GLU A 113 -22.45 8.99 0.89
C GLU A 113 -21.16 8.21 0.63
N LEU A 114 -20.17 8.26 1.54
CA LEU A 114 -18.94 7.49 1.38
C LEU A 114 -19.20 5.98 1.40
N ASN A 115 -20.12 5.49 2.24
CA ASN A 115 -20.49 4.09 2.25
C ASN A 115 -21.22 3.68 0.97
N GLN A 116 -22.15 4.52 0.47
CA GLN A 116 -22.85 4.32 -0.80
C GLN A 116 -21.88 4.18 -1.98
N LEU A 117 -20.86 5.03 -2.06
CA LEU A 117 -19.82 4.99 -3.10
C LEU A 117 -18.99 3.70 -3.15
N PHE A 118 -19.02 2.87 -2.08
CA PHE A 118 -18.35 1.57 -2.06
C PHE A 118 -19.30 0.39 -2.29
N THR A 119 -20.62 0.58 -2.17
CA THR A 119 -21.62 -0.48 -2.34
C THR A 119 -22.20 -0.53 -3.74
N THR A 120 -22.57 -1.71 -4.23
CA THR A 120 -23.29 -1.81 -5.51
C THR A 120 -24.68 -1.19 -5.41
N GLY A 121 -25.12 -0.47 -6.46
CA GLY A 121 -26.52 -0.11 -6.66
C GLY A 121 -26.74 1.28 -7.24
N GLU A 122 -25.87 2.22 -6.90
CA GLU A 122 -25.97 3.64 -7.32
C GLU A 122 -24.73 4.04 -8.13
N ASN A 123 -24.91 4.91 -9.14
CA ASN A 123 -23.82 5.37 -9.98
C ASN A 123 -22.98 6.42 -9.22
N PRO A 124 -21.65 6.21 -9.00
CA PRO A 124 -20.81 7.15 -8.27
C PRO A 124 -20.75 8.56 -8.87
N LEU A 125 -20.99 8.73 -10.18
CA LEU A 125 -21.05 10.07 -10.81
C LEU A 125 -22.39 10.77 -10.60
N GLU A 126 -23.48 10.03 -10.38
CA GLU A 126 -24.79 10.60 -10.03
C GLU A 126 -24.80 11.00 -8.56
N LEU A 127 -24.32 10.13 -7.66
CA LEU A 127 -24.19 10.40 -6.22
C LEU A 127 -23.34 11.65 -5.92
N LEU A 128 -22.29 11.88 -6.71
CA LEU A 128 -21.42 13.04 -6.54
C LEU A 128 -21.86 14.26 -7.36
N GLU A 129 -23.03 14.19 -8.02
CA GLU A 129 -23.57 15.20 -8.94
C GLU A 129 -22.51 15.68 -9.96
N ILE A 130 -21.75 14.73 -10.53
CA ILE A 130 -20.68 14.99 -11.50
C ILE A 130 -21.22 14.97 -12.94
N LEU A 131 -22.30 14.23 -13.19
CA LEU A 131 -23.01 14.31 -14.47
C LEU A 131 -23.64 15.72 -14.62
N PRO A 132 -23.57 16.34 -15.81
CA PRO A 132 -24.26 17.59 -16.07
C PRO A 132 -25.77 17.39 -15.96
N GLU A 133 -26.49 18.38 -15.40
CA GLU A 133 -27.94 18.37 -15.36
C GLU A 133 -28.50 18.28 -16.79
N ALA A 134 -29.33 17.27 -17.05
CA ALA A 134 -29.98 17.07 -18.33
C ALA A 134 -31.15 18.06 -18.50
N ASP A 135 -30.84 19.34 -18.67
CA ASP A 135 -31.58 20.35 -19.45
C ASP A 135 -30.96 21.76 -19.28
N SER A 136 -30.07 22.16 -20.19
CA SER A 136 -29.98 23.58 -20.57
C SER A 136 -29.49 23.76 -22.01
N GLU A 137 -30.33 24.42 -22.82
CA GLU A 137 -29.89 24.97 -24.11
C GLU A 137 -28.99 26.20 -23.86
N ALA A 138 -27.93 26.32 -24.66
CA ALA A 138 -26.92 27.39 -24.64
C ALA A 138 -25.93 27.37 -23.46
N ALA A 139 -24.68 27.84 -23.62
CA ALA A 139 -24.18 28.73 -24.68
C ALA A 139 -22.76 28.40 -25.16
N ASN A 140 -22.48 28.81 -26.40
CA ASN A 140 -21.13 29.21 -26.76
C ASN A 140 -20.73 30.40 -25.87
N ASP A 141 -19.76 30.23 -24.98
CA ASP A 141 -18.96 31.36 -24.54
C ASP A 141 -17.48 30.97 -24.41
N SER A 142 -16.68 31.50 -25.32
CA SER A 142 -15.22 31.37 -25.28
C SER A 142 -14.66 32.43 -24.33
N SER A 143 -14.90 32.27 -23.03
CA SER A 143 -14.29 33.11 -22.00
C SER A 143 -13.27 32.31 -21.19
N SER A 144 -12.00 32.68 -21.34
CA SER A 144 -10.90 32.18 -20.52
C SER A 144 -11.04 32.74 -19.11
N HIS A 145 -11.81 32.07 -18.26
CA HIS A 145 -11.76 32.32 -16.83
C HIS A 145 -10.44 31.81 -16.28
N GLU A 146 -9.49 32.72 -16.06
CA GLU A 146 -8.39 32.52 -15.11
C GLU A 146 -8.99 32.32 -13.71
N LEU A 147 -9.35 31.07 -13.41
CA LEU A 147 -9.54 30.63 -12.05
C LEU A 147 -8.17 30.65 -11.38
N VAL A 148 -7.88 31.77 -10.71
CA VAL A 148 -6.72 31.92 -9.84
C VAL A 148 -6.67 30.71 -8.93
N ALA A 149 -5.63 29.89 -9.12
CA ALA A 149 -5.36 28.77 -8.27
C ALA A 149 -4.99 29.28 -6.88
N SER A 150 -6.00 29.51 -6.04
CA SER A 150 -5.80 29.51 -4.59
C SER A 150 -5.14 28.16 -4.28
N PRO A 151 -3.92 28.14 -3.71
CA PRO A 151 -3.33 26.89 -3.27
C PRO A 151 -4.33 26.20 -2.35
N LEU A 152 -4.31 24.87 -2.33
CA LEU A 152 -5.02 24.12 -1.30
C LEU A 152 -4.56 24.69 0.04
N SER A 153 -5.44 25.44 0.71
CA SER A 153 -5.19 25.95 2.04
C SER A 153 -5.04 24.73 2.94
N ILE A 154 -3.80 24.28 3.10
CA ILE A 154 -3.41 23.49 4.26
C ILE A 154 -3.95 24.33 5.41
N PRO A 155 -4.93 23.83 6.20
CA PRO A 155 -5.31 24.54 7.40
C PRO A 155 -4.00 24.69 8.15
N ASN A 156 -3.66 25.91 8.54
CA ASN A 156 -2.52 26.13 9.40
C ASN A 156 -2.92 25.55 10.77
N VAL A 157 -2.85 24.21 10.86
CA VAL A 157 -2.85 23.45 12.08
C VAL A 157 -1.58 23.95 12.73
N LYS A 158 -1.73 25.00 13.54
CA LYS A 158 -0.89 25.16 14.71
C LYS A 158 -0.74 23.75 15.27
N LEU A 159 0.47 23.20 15.22
CA LEU A 159 0.81 22.14 16.16
C LEU A 159 0.33 22.65 17.53
N PRO A 160 -0.39 21.82 18.30
CA PRO A 160 -0.89 22.23 19.61
C PRO A 160 0.27 22.87 20.36
N ASP A 161 0.06 24.09 20.88
CA ASP A 161 1.13 24.96 21.37
C ASP A 161 2.12 24.15 22.21
N LEU A 162 3.40 24.18 21.80
CA LEU A 162 4.52 23.42 22.39
C LEU A 162 4.28 23.17 23.87
N ILE A 163 3.91 21.94 24.22
CA ILE A 163 3.68 21.55 25.61
C ILE A 163 4.99 21.90 26.34
N PRO A 164 4.94 22.75 27.39
CA PRO A 164 6.16 23.20 28.05
C PRO A 164 6.94 21.97 28.51
N ALA A 165 8.22 21.90 28.14
CA ALA A 165 9.08 20.73 28.30
C ALA A 165 8.84 20.01 29.64
N ALA A 166 8.03 18.97 29.58
CA ALA A 166 7.55 18.26 30.76
C ALA A 166 8.64 17.27 31.20
N SER A 167 9.53 17.78 32.05
CA SER A 167 10.48 16.99 32.81
C SER A 167 9.84 15.72 33.38
N ALA A 168 10.39 14.57 32.99
CA ALA A 168 10.16 13.23 33.56
C ALA A 168 8.73 12.66 33.46
N CYS A 169 8.56 11.72 32.53
CA CYS A 169 8.35 10.31 32.89
C CYS A 169 9.17 9.43 31.93
N ASP A 170 10.36 9.05 32.42
CA ASP A 170 11.18 7.90 32.03
C ASP A 170 11.55 7.69 30.55
N ILE A 171 12.45 8.56 30.09
CA ILE A 171 13.59 8.09 29.30
C ILE A 171 14.40 7.12 30.19
N VAL A 172 14.30 5.81 29.95
CA VAL A 172 15.33 4.85 30.39
C VAL A 172 16.32 4.62 29.25
N LEU A 173 17.06 5.67 28.90
CA LEU A 173 18.44 5.45 28.48
C LEU A 173 19.18 4.96 29.72
N SER A 174 19.81 3.79 29.61
CA SER A 174 20.40 3.11 30.76
C SER A 174 21.45 3.97 31.46
N THR A 175 21.53 3.86 32.78
CA THR A 175 22.67 4.35 33.56
C THR A 175 23.91 3.47 33.43
N ASP A 176 23.82 2.41 32.62
CA ASP A 176 24.94 1.63 32.11
C ASP A 176 25.83 2.50 31.19
N PRO A 177 27.14 2.64 31.49
CA PRO A 177 28.07 3.41 30.66
C PRO A 177 28.21 2.91 29.21
N ASN A 178 27.68 1.73 28.87
CA ASN A 178 27.67 1.19 27.51
C ASN A 178 26.56 1.78 26.61
N PHE A 179 25.62 2.58 27.13
CA PHE A 179 24.47 3.11 26.35
C PHE A 179 24.62 4.56 25.82
N GLN A 180 25.85 5.06 25.68
CA GLN A 180 26.14 6.38 25.09
C GLN A 180 26.48 6.37 23.58
N TYR A 181 26.54 5.20 22.95
CA TYR A 181 27.21 5.05 21.66
C TYR A 181 26.31 5.27 20.43
N PHE A 182 26.03 6.54 20.15
CA PHE A 182 26.20 6.97 18.76
C PHE A 182 27.71 6.90 18.45
N PRO A 183 28.14 6.31 17.32
CA PRO A 183 29.56 6.31 16.96
C PRO A 183 30.10 7.73 16.99
N ALA A 184 31.18 7.94 17.75
CA ALA A 184 31.84 9.23 17.77
C ALA A 184 32.25 9.62 16.33
N PRO A 185 32.08 10.89 15.93
CA PRO A 185 32.57 11.34 14.64
C PRO A 185 34.05 10.97 14.47
N PRO A 186 34.48 10.58 13.25
CA PRO A 186 35.89 10.31 12.98
C PRO A 186 36.71 11.56 13.26
N ALA A 187 37.93 11.40 13.77
CA ALA A 187 38.82 12.55 14.00
C ALA A 187 39.02 13.34 12.70
N GLU A 188 38.88 14.67 12.75
CA GLU A 188 39.09 15.53 11.59
C GLU A 188 40.54 15.42 11.08
N PRO A 189 40.77 14.99 9.83
CA PRO A 189 42.09 14.92 9.22
C PRO A 189 42.49 16.28 8.64
N GLU A 190 43.78 16.46 8.38
CA GLU A 190 44.24 17.58 7.55
C GLU A 190 43.53 17.54 6.18
N ALA A 191 43.06 18.70 5.71
CA ALA A 191 42.26 18.82 4.49
C ALA A 191 43.10 18.54 3.23
N SER A 192 42.86 17.40 2.57
CA SER A 192 43.51 17.06 1.29
C SER A 192 42.81 17.67 0.07
N GLY A 193 41.52 17.99 0.17
CA GLY A 193 40.66 18.39 -0.94
C GLY A 193 39.87 17.25 -1.58
N ASP A 194 40.02 16.01 -1.09
CA ASP A 194 39.27 14.82 -1.52
C ASP A 194 38.66 14.14 -0.28
N ILE A 195 37.33 13.96 -0.30
CA ILE A 195 36.58 13.45 0.86
C ILE A 195 36.91 11.98 1.19
N VAL A 196 37.31 11.17 0.20
CA VAL A 196 37.67 9.76 0.37
C VAL A 196 39.12 9.62 0.82
N ILE A 197 40.04 10.51 0.41
CA ILE A 197 41.40 10.55 0.96
C ILE A 197 41.36 10.92 2.44
N ASP A 198 40.55 11.91 2.80
CA ASP A 198 40.36 12.37 4.18
C ASP A 198 39.65 11.32 5.04
N TYR A 199 38.59 10.70 4.49
CA TYR A 199 37.76 9.72 5.18
C TYR A 199 37.69 8.40 4.39
N PRO A 200 38.73 7.54 4.44
CA PRO A 200 38.82 6.31 3.63
C PRO A 200 37.68 5.32 3.83
N MET A 201 36.96 5.38 4.95
CA MET A 201 35.79 4.54 5.20
C MET A 201 34.55 4.91 4.35
N LEU A 202 34.58 6.04 3.64
CA LEU A 202 33.57 6.42 2.63
C LEU A 202 33.94 5.91 1.23
N GLY A 203 35.11 5.27 1.04
CA GLY A 203 35.65 4.96 -0.27
C GLY A 203 34.76 4.05 -1.13
N SER A 204 34.06 3.08 -0.53
CA SER A 204 33.13 2.21 -1.26
C SER A 204 31.82 2.91 -1.65
N LEU A 205 31.43 4.00 -0.98
CA LEU A 205 30.28 4.82 -1.43
C LEU A 205 30.59 5.57 -2.73
N ALA A 206 31.85 5.91 -2.98
CA ALA A 206 32.26 6.58 -4.22
C ALA A 206 32.05 5.69 -5.46
N ASP A 207 32.07 4.36 -5.31
CA ASP A 207 31.78 3.40 -6.39
C ASP A 207 30.31 3.45 -6.84
N PHE A 208 29.39 3.89 -5.97
CA PHE A 208 27.97 4.12 -6.30
C PHE A 208 27.71 5.53 -6.83
N SER A 209 28.73 6.39 -6.92
CA SER A 209 28.52 7.78 -7.32
C SER A 209 28.14 7.91 -8.79
N THR A 210 27.03 8.61 -9.05
CA THR A 210 26.38 8.69 -10.39
C THR A 210 27.21 9.40 -11.48
N ARG A 211 28.40 9.91 -11.15
CA ARG A 211 29.26 10.71 -12.04
C ARG A 211 30.75 10.32 -12.04
N GLY A 212 31.16 9.28 -11.31
CA GLY A 212 32.50 8.70 -11.43
C GLY A 212 33.68 9.56 -10.92
N SER A 213 33.44 10.47 -9.96
CA SER A 213 34.48 11.08 -9.12
C SER A 213 34.12 10.90 -7.65
N PRO A 214 35.08 10.68 -6.74
CA PRO A 214 34.85 10.68 -5.29
C PRO A 214 34.09 11.90 -4.76
N ASP A 215 34.20 13.04 -5.44
CA ASP A 215 33.48 14.30 -5.16
C ASP A 215 31.97 14.28 -5.53
N ASN A 216 31.34 13.11 -5.51
CA ASN A 216 29.90 12.94 -5.83
C ASN A 216 29.17 12.07 -4.80
N ILE A 217 29.73 11.91 -3.59
CA ILE A 217 29.02 11.32 -2.45
C ILE A 217 28.00 12.36 -1.98
N SER A 218 26.70 12.09 -2.13
CA SER A 218 25.65 13.02 -1.71
C SER A 218 25.36 12.99 -0.21
N ILE A 219 24.67 14.02 0.30
CA ILE A 219 24.04 14.02 1.64
C ILE A 219 23.20 12.74 1.86
N MET A 220 22.52 12.24 0.82
CA MET A 220 21.71 11.02 0.90
C MET A 220 22.55 9.73 0.99
N ASN A 221 23.68 9.64 0.28
CA ASN A 221 24.62 8.53 0.48
C ASN A 221 25.15 8.54 1.93
N MET A 222 25.49 9.73 2.44
CA MET A 222 25.98 9.89 3.80
C MET A 222 24.91 9.63 4.87
N LEU A 223 23.64 9.93 4.59
CA LEU A 223 22.51 9.64 5.48
C LEU A 223 22.33 8.13 5.65
N GLY A 224 22.28 7.36 4.55
CA GLY A 224 22.22 5.89 4.60
C GLY A 224 23.45 5.28 5.29
N TYR A 225 24.65 5.78 4.99
CA TYR A 225 25.89 5.38 5.66
C TYR A 225 25.83 5.62 7.18
N LYS A 226 25.43 6.82 7.62
CA LYS A 226 25.29 7.15 9.05
C LYS A 226 24.23 6.28 9.71
N ALA A 227 23.10 6.02 9.04
CA ALA A 227 22.07 5.11 9.53
C ALA A 227 22.65 3.72 9.80
N CYS A 228 23.46 3.18 8.89
CA CYS A 228 24.15 1.90 9.10
C CYS A 228 25.16 1.96 10.24
N LYS A 229 26.00 2.99 10.35
CA LYS A 229 26.96 3.08 11.47
C LYS A 229 26.27 3.14 12.83
N VAL A 230 25.12 3.80 12.94
CA VAL A 230 24.30 3.82 14.16
C VAL A 230 23.62 2.46 14.38
N GLY A 231 22.95 1.92 13.36
CA GLY A 231 22.21 0.66 13.43
C GLY A 231 23.07 -0.56 13.77
N LEU A 232 24.20 -0.72 13.05
CA LEU A 232 25.17 -1.79 13.33
C LEU A 232 25.86 -1.56 14.68
N GLY A 233 26.24 -0.31 15.01
CA GLY A 233 26.91 0.02 16.26
C GLY A 233 26.08 -0.28 17.51
N LEU A 234 24.77 0.03 17.50
CA LEU A 234 23.86 -0.23 18.63
C LEU A 234 23.43 -1.71 18.76
N HIS A 235 23.66 -2.52 17.72
CA HIS A 235 23.47 -3.98 17.75
C HIS A 235 24.77 -4.76 17.93
N GLU A 236 25.93 -4.11 17.86
CA GLU A 236 27.26 -4.74 17.74
C GLU A 236 27.39 -5.66 16.51
N PHE A 237 26.66 -5.36 15.42
CA PHE A 237 26.71 -6.12 14.17
C PHE A 237 27.94 -5.82 13.31
N GLU A 238 28.44 -6.86 12.64
CA GLU A 238 29.39 -6.73 11.53
C GLU A 238 28.66 -6.68 10.16
N LYS A 239 29.33 -6.14 9.13
CA LYS A 239 28.84 -6.12 7.74
C LYS A 239 28.67 -7.57 7.23
N ASN A 240 27.48 -7.91 6.76
CA ASN A 240 26.99 -9.27 6.44
C ASN A 240 26.68 -10.19 7.64
N ASP A 241 26.33 -9.67 8.83
CA ASP A 241 25.81 -10.53 9.91
C ASP A 241 24.60 -11.36 9.41
N PRO A 242 24.59 -12.69 9.61
CA PRO A 242 23.54 -13.57 9.09
C PRO A 242 22.17 -13.39 9.79
N ASN A 243 22.13 -12.74 10.95
CA ASN A 243 20.92 -12.44 11.70
C ASN A 243 20.43 -11.00 11.48
N MET A 244 21.07 -10.23 10.60
CA MET A 244 20.66 -8.85 10.32
C MET A 244 19.67 -8.78 9.16
N MET A 245 18.54 -8.12 9.40
CA MET A 245 17.59 -7.68 8.38
C MET A 245 17.37 -6.17 8.48
N VAL A 246 17.42 -5.47 7.35
CA VAL A 246 17.24 -4.01 7.28
C VAL A 246 15.91 -3.68 6.61
N PHE A 247 15.20 -2.71 7.18
CA PHE A 247 13.94 -2.17 6.68
C PHE A 247 14.07 -0.66 6.50
N THR A 248 13.54 -0.12 5.41
CA THR A 248 13.48 1.33 5.21
C THR A 248 12.40 1.70 4.21
N ASN A 249 11.82 2.90 4.32
CA ASN A 249 10.99 3.45 3.25
C ASN A 249 11.76 4.31 2.23
N ALA A 250 13.08 4.43 2.38
CA ALA A 250 13.95 5.08 1.40
C ALA A 250 13.91 4.33 0.05
N GLY A 251 14.10 5.07 -1.04
CA GLY A 251 14.19 4.55 -2.40
C GLY A 251 12.85 4.23 -3.11
N TYR A 252 11.71 4.18 -2.42
CA TYR A 252 10.42 3.91 -3.09
C TYR A 252 9.77 5.18 -3.68
N ILE A 253 9.17 6.02 -2.83
CA ILE A 253 8.70 7.38 -3.20
C ILE A 253 8.98 8.38 -2.05
N ALA A 254 9.75 7.97 -1.03
CA ALA A 254 10.17 8.88 0.01
C ALA A 254 11.19 9.87 -0.57
N SER A 255 10.95 11.16 -0.37
CA SER A 255 11.85 12.24 -0.71
C SER A 255 11.92 13.24 0.44
N ILE A 256 13.06 13.91 0.60
CA ILE A 256 13.25 15.01 1.54
C ILE A 256 13.51 16.26 0.69
N ASP A 257 12.73 17.32 0.88
CA ASP A 257 12.64 18.49 -0.02
C ASP A 257 12.61 18.13 -1.52
N GLY A 258 11.87 17.07 -1.88
CA GLY A 258 11.76 16.59 -3.27
C GLY A 258 13.01 15.91 -3.86
N LYS A 259 14.10 15.77 -3.09
CA LYS A 259 15.31 15.02 -3.48
C LYS A 259 15.10 13.52 -3.26
N SER A 260 15.56 12.67 -4.19
CA SER A 260 15.44 11.20 -4.07
C SER A 260 16.18 10.67 -2.84
N THR A 261 15.68 9.58 -2.26
CA THR A 261 16.32 8.85 -1.16
C THR A 261 16.96 7.54 -1.61
N GLU A 262 16.97 7.23 -2.91
CA GLU A 262 17.56 6.00 -3.47
C GLU A 262 19.05 5.83 -3.09
N GLN A 263 19.81 6.93 -3.01
CA GLN A 263 21.21 6.93 -2.57
C GLN A 263 21.42 6.43 -1.13
N CYS A 264 20.37 6.48 -0.27
CA CYS A 264 20.43 5.84 1.04
C CYS A 264 20.47 4.31 0.90
N VAL A 265 19.78 3.75 -0.10
CA VAL A 265 19.70 2.30 -0.36
C VAL A 265 21.05 1.76 -0.82
N ASP A 266 21.76 2.48 -1.70
CA ASP A 266 23.14 2.15 -2.10
C ASP A 266 24.05 2.03 -0.87
N ALA A 267 24.02 3.05 -0.01
CA ALA A 267 24.83 3.09 1.20
C ALA A 267 24.44 2.01 2.21
N ILE A 268 23.14 1.66 2.32
CA ILE A 268 22.68 0.53 3.14
C ILE A 268 23.20 -0.79 2.60
N MET A 269 23.07 -1.02 1.29
CA MET A 269 23.50 -2.27 0.65
C MET A 269 25.01 -2.47 0.79
N ASP A 270 25.79 -1.40 0.64
CA ASP A 270 27.23 -1.47 0.90
C ASP A 270 27.50 -1.68 2.40
N GLU A 271 27.05 -0.79 3.29
CA GLU A 271 27.51 -0.80 4.68
C GLU A 271 27.00 -1.97 5.52
N SER A 272 25.73 -2.34 5.38
CA SER A 272 25.18 -3.51 6.09
C SER A 272 25.52 -4.83 5.39
N GLY A 273 25.71 -4.81 4.06
CA GLY A 273 25.73 -6.01 3.24
C GLY A 273 24.35 -6.66 3.04
N CYS A 274 23.26 -6.10 3.58
CA CYS A 274 21.90 -6.55 3.33
C CYS A 274 21.45 -6.13 1.93
N THR A 275 20.80 -7.02 1.18
CA THR A 275 20.38 -6.73 -0.19
C THR A 275 19.05 -7.40 -0.53
N ILE A 276 18.35 -6.85 -1.52
CA ILE A 276 17.09 -7.43 -2.04
C ILE A 276 17.30 -8.90 -2.42
N GLY A 277 18.39 -9.21 -3.12
CA GLY A 277 18.72 -10.58 -3.56
C GLY A 277 19.17 -11.54 -2.46
N LYS A 278 19.41 -11.05 -1.23
CA LYS A 278 19.59 -11.86 -0.02
C LYS A 278 18.31 -12.00 0.81
N ASN A 279 17.21 -11.41 0.35
CA ASN A 279 15.92 -11.32 1.05
C ASN A 279 16.02 -10.72 2.47
N ASN A 280 17.03 -9.88 2.74
CA ASN A 280 17.25 -9.28 4.06
C ASN A 280 17.37 -7.74 4.03
N LEU A 281 16.99 -7.13 2.91
CA LEU A 281 16.65 -5.71 2.78
C LEU A 281 15.21 -5.62 2.28
N VAL A 282 14.34 -4.91 3.00
CA VAL A 282 12.90 -4.82 2.71
C VAL A 282 12.50 -3.35 2.60
N MET A 283 11.79 -2.97 1.54
CA MET A 283 11.48 -1.56 1.25
C MET A 283 9.96 -1.27 1.17
N PRO A 284 9.26 -1.12 2.31
CA PRO A 284 7.82 -0.82 2.37
C PRO A 284 7.36 0.40 1.56
N ARG A 285 6.27 0.24 0.80
CA ARG A 285 5.68 1.29 -0.04
C ARG A 285 4.91 2.33 0.78
N THR A 286 5.57 3.38 1.23
CA THR A 286 4.93 4.46 2.01
C THR A 286 4.31 5.57 1.14
N SER A 287 3.55 6.48 1.76
CA SER A 287 3.09 7.71 1.08
C SER A 287 4.28 8.62 0.75
N VAL A 288 4.11 9.51 -0.22
CA VAL A 288 5.14 10.51 -0.61
C VAL A 288 5.50 11.41 0.57
N ASP A 289 4.53 11.76 1.41
CA ASP A 289 4.68 12.61 2.59
C ASP A 289 5.15 11.85 3.85
N SER A 290 5.73 10.65 3.69
CA SER A 290 6.16 9.84 4.84
C SER A 290 7.60 10.15 5.20
N ARG A 291 7.82 10.66 6.42
CA ARG A 291 9.13 10.82 7.06
C ARG A 291 10.02 9.60 6.82
N VAL A 292 11.29 9.82 6.50
CA VAL A 292 12.25 8.74 6.22
C VAL A 292 12.64 8.04 7.51
N TRP A 293 12.76 6.71 7.45
CA TRP A 293 13.19 5.89 8.57
C TRP A 293 14.02 4.69 8.13
N PHE A 294 14.81 4.17 9.07
CA PHE A 294 15.64 2.98 8.91
C PHE A 294 15.42 2.08 10.14
N ALA A 295 15.30 0.78 9.96
CA ALA A 295 15.25 -0.17 11.06
C ALA A 295 16.19 -1.35 10.81
N PHE A 296 16.92 -1.73 11.85
CA PHE A 296 17.86 -2.84 11.85
C PHE A 296 17.30 -3.87 12.83
N LEU A 297 16.86 -5.01 12.33
CA LEU A 297 16.31 -6.11 13.13
C LEU A 297 17.37 -7.20 13.28
N ASN A 298 17.53 -7.67 14.52
CA ASN A 298 18.23 -8.91 14.81
C ASN A 298 17.23 -10.06 14.85
N THR A 299 17.28 -10.93 13.84
CA THR A 299 16.33 -12.05 13.68
C THR A 299 16.52 -13.18 14.69
N SER A 300 17.63 -13.18 15.45
CA SER A 300 17.90 -14.23 16.45
C SER A 300 17.28 -13.95 17.82
N ASN A 301 17.09 -12.68 18.18
CA ASN A 301 16.51 -12.25 19.46
C ASN A 301 15.34 -11.26 19.32
N MET A 302 15.03 -10.82 18.09
CA MET A 302 13.99 -9.86 17.74
C MET A 302 14.18 -8.45 18.32
N ASP A 303 15.39 -8.06 18.71
CA ASP A 303 15.73 -6.66 18.98
C ASP A 303 15.72 -5.84 17.68
N CYS A 304 15.06 -4.70 17.71
CA CYS A 304 14.99 -3.72 16.63
C CYS A 304 15.65 -2.41 17.08
N ILE A 305 16.60 -1.91 16.28
CA ILE A 305 17.07 -0.52 16.33
C ILE A 305 16.31 0.25 15.25
N PHE A 306 15.40 1.13 15.66
CA PHE A 306 14.59 1.96 14.76
C PHE A 306 15.08 3.41 14.79
N LEU A 307 15.31 4.00 13.63
CA LEU A 307 15.85 5.35 13.42
C LEU A 307 14.86 6.20 12.61
N TRP A 308 14.37 7.29 13.19
CA TRP A 308 13.65 8.34 12.46
C TRP A 308 14.62 9.43 12.01
N VAL A 309 14.63 9.77 10.71
CA VAL A 309 15.45 10.86 10.17
C VAL A 309 14.95 12.21 10.68
N ASN A 310 15.85 13.11 11.09
CA ASN A 310 15.52 14.48 11.44
C ASN A 310 15.42 15.33 10.16
N ASP A 311 14.21 15.43 9.61
CA ASP A 311 13.95 16.09 8.32
C ASP A 311 14.48 17.53 8.31
N ASP A 312 14.20 18.34 9.34
CA ASP A 312 14.70 19.73 9.48
C ASP A 312 16.23 19.86 9.29
N VAL A 313 17.00 18.87 9.77
CA VAL A 313 18.46 18.86 9.65
C VAL A 313 18.87 18.46 8.24
N ILE A 314 18.23 17.45 7.65
CA ILE A 314 18.58 16.99 6.31
C ILE A 314 18.15 18.00 5.23
N GLU A 315 17.03 18.68 5.41
CA GLU A 315 16.57 19.76 4.52
C GLU A 315 17.58 20.94 4.49
N ASP A 316 18.16 21.34 5.64
CA ASP A 316 19.23 22.36 5.67
C ASP A 316 20.46 21.91 4.84
N TYR A 317 20.96 20.70 5.05
CA TYR A 317 22.12 20.18 4.31
C TYR A 317 21.83 20.01 2.81
N LEU A 318 20.62 19.58 2.42
CA LEU A 318 20.21 19.46 1.01
C LEU A 318 20.10 20.83 0.31
N ALA A 319 19.57 21.84 1.01
CA ALA A 319 19.49 23.21 0.48
C ALA A 319 20.88 23.82 0.28
N ARG A 320 21.85 23.43 1.12
CA ARG A 320 23.26 23.86 1.03
C ARG A 320 24.06 23.09 -0.02
N GLU A 321 23.69 21.84 -0.33
CA GLU A 321 24.39 20.97 -1.30
C GLU A 321 24.45 21.56 -2.73
N ASP A 322 23.44 22.33 -3.14
CA ASP A 322 23.43 23.03 -4.44
C ASP A 322 24.14 24.41 -4.42
N ALA A 323 24.50 24.93 -3.24
CA ALA A 323 24.92 26.32 -3.04
C ALA A 323 26.35 26.50 -2.47
N GLU A 324 26.86 25.52 -1.73
CA GLU A 324 28.16 25.57 -1.04
C GLU A 324 29.24 24.76 -1.77
N ASN A 325 30.47 24.78 -1.24
CA ASN A 325 31.51 23.87 -1.70
C ASN A 325 31.19 22.45 -1.25
N HIS A 326 30.98 21.54 -2.20
CA HIS A 326 30.58 20.16 -1.91
C HIS A 326 31.54 19.44 -0.96
N TYR A 327 32.87 19.57 -1.15
CA TYR A 327 33.86 18.93 -0.29
C TYR A 327 33.83 19.49 1.15
N ASP A 328 33.73 20.80 1.31
CA ASP A 328 33.63 21.42 2.64
C ASP A 328 32.33 20.99 3.35
N LEU A 329 31.21 20.95 2.62
CA LEU A 329 29.91 20.50 3.14
C LEU A 329 29.92 19.02 3.53
N MET A 330 30.52 18.13 2.71
CA MET A 330 30.65 16.72 3.07
C MET A 330 31.55 16.55 4.30
N ARG A 331 32.66 17.30 4.41
CA ARG A 331 33.52 17.29 5.61
C ARG A 331 32.76 17.73 6.85
N GLU A 332 31.93 18.76 6.76
CA GLU A 332 31.05 19.19 7.85
C GLU A 332 30.04 18.09 8.20
N PHE A 333 29.34 17.54 7.20
CA PHE A 333 28.31 16.53 7.43
C PHE A 333 28.89 15.23 8.01
N VAL A 334 30.14 14.84 7.69
CA VAL A 334 30.83 13.72 8.37
C VAL A 334 30.84 13.93 9.89
N GLN A 335 31.09 15.15 10.35
CA GLN A 335 31.21 15.51 11.77
C GLN A 335 29.87 15.61 12.51
N VAL A 336 28.74 15.73 11.79
CA VAL A 336 27.40 15.73 12.42
C VAL A 336 27.14 14.39 13.11
N ARG A 337 26.90 14.46 14.43
CA ARG A 337 26.62 13.28 15.26
C ARG A 337 25.29 12.62 14.89
N GLY A 338 25.20 11.31 15.05
CA GLY A 338 23.99 10.55 14.73
C GLY A 338 22.75 10.93 15.56
N ASP A 339 22.89 11.44 16.78
CA ASP A 339 21.75 11.92 17.61
C ASP A 339 21.16 13.26 17.13
N VAL A 340 21.88 14.00 16.30
CA VAL A 340 21.37 15.20 15.63
C VAL A 340 20.56 14.80 14.39
N VAL A 341 21.02 13.75 13.69
CA VAL A 341 20.42 13.23 12.45
C VAL A 341 19.25 12.28 12.71
N PHE A 342 19.24 11.55 13.83
CA PHE A 342 18.27 10.51 14.12
C PHE A 342 17.69 10.57 15.52
N THR A 343 16.38 10.34 15.63
CA THR A 343 15.78 9.83 16.88
C THR A 343 15.83 8.31 16.84
N ALA A 344 16.53 7.69 17.79
CA ALA A 344 16.79 6.25 17.83
C ALA A 344 16.02 5.56 18.97
N TYR A 345 15.47 4.38 18.69
CA TYR A 345 14.80 3.51 19.66
C TYR A 345 15.36 2.09 19.57
N LYS A 346 15.66 1.47 20.73
CA LYS A 346 15.89 0.03 20.85
C LYS A 346 14.65 -0.62 21.46
N LEU A 347 14.02 -1.54 20.74
CA LEU A 347 12.77 -2.19 21.13
C LEU A 347 12.84 -3.67 20.79
N ASN A 348 12.46 -4.56 21.70
CA ASN A 348 12.21 -5.94 21.31
C ASN A 348 10.83 -6.03 20.64
N VAL A 349 10.75 -6.68 19.48
CA VAL A 349 9.51 -6.84 18.71
C VAL A 349 9.12 -8.32 18.57
N GLY A 350 9.75 -9.22 19.33
CA GLY A 350 9.53 -10.66 19.26
C GLY A 350 8.15 -11.09 19.75
N LYS A 351 7.55 -12.07 19.07
CA LYS A 351 6.19 -12.53 19.39
C LYS A 351 6.05 -13.00 20.84
N ASP A 352 7.04 -13.72 21.36
CA ASP A 352 6.97 -14.33 22.69
C ASP A 352 7.08 -13.29 23.80
N GLU A 353 7.96 -12.29 23.66
CA GLU A 353 8.04 -11.15 24.58
C GLU A 353 6.73 -10.34 24.59
N LEU A 354 6.17 -10.03 23.41
CA LEU A 354 4.91 -9.29 23.30
C LEU A 354 3.69 -10.07 23.83
N ILE A 355 3.71 -11.41 23.77
CA ILE A 355 2.66 -12.25 24.37
C ILE A 355 2.80 -12.28 25.90
N ASN A 356 4.03 -12.30 26.42
CA ASN A 356 4.29 -12.38 27.86
C ASN A 356 4.18 -11.01 28.58
N ASP A 357 4.45 -9.91 27.88
CA ASP A 357 4.36 -8.53 28.38
C ASP A 357 3.61 -7.61 27.39
N PRO A 358 2.26 -7.69 27.34
CA PRO A 358 1.44 -6.91 26.41
C PRO A 358 1.55 -5.38 26.56
N ASP A 359 2.04 -4.87 27.68
CA ASP A 359 2.16 -3.42 27.92
C ASP A 359 3.26 -2.79 27.03
N GLN A 360 4.25 -3.57 26.58
CA GLN A 360 5.27 -3.12 25.62
C GLN A 360 4.68 -2.64 24.29
N TRP A 361 3.51 -3.14 23.89
CA TRP A 361 2.84 -2.73 22.65
C TRP A 361 2.59 -1.22 22.60
N ALA A 362 2.12 -0.63 23.70
CA ALA A 362 1.82 0.80 23.75
C ALA A 362 3.08 1.67 23.60
N MET A 363 4.23 1.18 24.08
CA MET A 363 5.53 1.81 23.88
C MET A 363 5.99 1.70 22.42
N ILE A 364 5.85 0.53 21.79
CA ILE A 364 6.23 0.34 20.39
C ILE A 364 5.35 1.18 19.45
N GLU A 365 4.03 1.15 19.63
CA GLU A 365 3.09 1.93 18.81
C GLU A 365 3.28 3.45 18.99
N SER A 366 3.69 3.94 20.17
CA SER A 366 3.95 5.37 20.37
C SER A 366 5.27 5.85 19.76
N HIS A 367 6.34 5.03 19.79
CA HIS A 367 7.64 5.38 19.21
C HIS A 367 7.71 5.22 17.69
N LEU A 368 7.10 4.17 17.13
CA LEU A 368 7.16 3.86 15.70
C LEU A 368 5.95 4.37 14.93
N GLY A 369 4.87 4.72 15.63
CA GLY A 369 3.58 4.91 15.00
C GLY A 369 2.99 3.58 14.50
N LYS A 370 1.66 3.52 14.44
CA LYS A 370 0.89 2.31 14.15
C LYS A 370 1.37 1.47 12.96
N LYS A 371 1.71 2.10 11.82
CA LYS A 371 2.14 1.37 10.61
C LYS A 371 3.48 0.67 10.79
N ASN A 372 4.49 1.38 11.30
CA ASN A 372 5.82 0.80 11.45
C ASN A 372 5.87 -0.17 12.64
N ALA A 373 5.08 0.07 13.70
CA ALA A 373 4.87 -0.90 14.77
C ALA A 373 4.28 -2.22 14.23
N TRP A 374 3.28 -2.16 13.35
CA TRP A 374 2.76 -3.35 12.66
C TRP A 374 3.83 -3.99 11.75
N MET A 375 4.58 -3.20 10.98
CA MET A 375 5.66 -3.74 10.14
C MET A 375 6.70 -4.51 10.97
N MET A 376 7.21 -3.94 12.06
CA MET A 376 8.26 -4.56 12.86
C MET A 376 7.75 -5.74 13.70
N ALA A 377 6.61 -5.61 14.37
CA ALA A 377 6.09 -6.66 15.25
C ALA A 377 5.36 -7.79 14.50
N TRP A 378 4.71 -7.51 13.37
CA TRP A 378 4.00 -8.53 12.59
C TRP A 378 4.84 -9.00 11.40
N GLY A 379 5.22 -8.08 10.52
CA GLY A 379 6.09 -8.37 9.37
C GLY A 379 7.45 -8.92 9.79
N GLY A 380 8.10 -8.29 10.77
CA GLY A 380 9.41 -8.72 11.28
C GLY A 380 9.42 -10.15 11.82
N ASN A 381 8.42 -10.58 12.62
CA ASN A 381 8.36 -11.96 13.12
C ASN A 381 8.18 -12.99 11.98
N VAL A 382 7.37 -12.67 10.97
CA VAL A 382 7.19 -13.56 9.81
C VAL A 382 8.47 -13.62 8.97
N LEU A 383 9.05 -12.47 8.64
CA LEU A 383 10.23 -12.37 7.75
C LEU A 383 11.52 -12.88 8.41
N ALA A 384 11.68 -12.72 9.72
CA ALA A 384 12.80 -13.28 10.47
C ALA A 384 12.87 -14.81 10.37
N LYS A 385 11.70 -15.47 10.31
CA LYS A 385 11.59 -16.94 10.18
C LYS A 385 11.46 -17.41 8.72
N HIS A 386 10.81 -16.61 7.88
CA HIS A 386 10.45 -16.94 6.49
C HIS A 386 10.78 -15.77 5.53
N PRO A 387 12.07 -15.48 5.25
CA PRO A 387 12.48 -14.44 4.31
C PRO A 387 12.31 -14.90 2.84
N THR A 388 11.07 -15.17 2.43
CA THR A 388 10.73 -15.59 1.06
C THR A 388 10.46 -14.37 0.17
N PRO A 389 10.82 -14.41 -1.13
CA PRO A 389 10.54 -13.29 -2.05
C PRO A 389 9.05 -12.92 -2.10
N GLU A 390 8.16 -13.90 -1.94
CA GLU A 390 6.71 -13.69 -1.87
C GLU A 390 6.30 -12.90 -0.63
N PHE A 391 6.85 -13.20 0.55
CA PHE A 391 6.55 -12.45 1.78
C PHE A 391 7.18 -11.07 1.78
N LEU A 392 8.37 -10.90 1.18
CA LEU A 392 8.93 -9.56 0.93
C LEU A 392 8.01 -8.75 0.02
N ALA A 393 7.57 -9.29 -1.13
CA ALA A 393 6.67 -8.60 -2.05
C ALA A 393 5.34 -8.17 -1.39
N ILE A 394 4.77 -9.04 -0.53
CA ILE A 394 3.59 -8.71 0.28
C ILE A 394 3.88 -7.57 1.27
N ALA A 395 4.99 -7.66 2.00
CA ALA A 395 5.36 -6.66 3.00
C ALA A 395 5.69 -5.30 2.36
N GLU A 396 6.26 -5.31 1.16
CA GLU A 396 6.51 -4.11 0.38
C GLU A 396 5.20 -3.47 -0.09
N GLU A 397 4.28 -4.24 -0.69
CA GLU A 397 2.98 -3.74 -1.16
C GLU A 397 2.08 -3.25 -0.01
N HIS A 398 1.85 -4.09 1.00
CA HIS A 398 0.89 -3.82 2.07
C HIS A 398 1.51 -3.05 3.27
N THR A 399 2.79 -2.70 3.20
CA THR A 399 3.62 -2.09 4.26
C THR A 399 3.80 -2.91 5.54
N HIS A 400 3.21 -4.11 5.61
CA HIS A 400 3.35 -5.09 6.69
C HIS A 400 2.73 -6.43 6.26
N ILE A 401 3.06 -7.51 6.96
CA ILE A 401 2.36 -8.79 6.82
C ILE A 401 1.33 -8.87 7.96
N CYS A 402 0.08 -9.21 7.64
CA CYS A 402 -0.97 -9.46 8.63
C CYS A 402 -1.70 -10.78 8.31
N ALA A 403 -2.53 -11.27 9.23
CA ALA A 403 -3.31 -12.49 8.97
C ALA A 403 -4.14 -12.39 7.67
N GLY A 404 -4.62 -11.19 7.30
CA GLY A 404 -5.33 -10.97 6.03
C GLY A 404 -4.45 -11.12 4.79
N THR A 405 -3.20 -10.66 4.82
CA THR A 405 -2.27 -10.88 3.69
C THR A 405 -1.86 -12.34 3.57
N LEU A 406 -1.72 -13.08 4.69
CA LEU A 406 -1.49 -14.53 4.65
C LEU A 406 -2.69 -15.30 4.07
N VAL A 407 -3.94 -14.90 4.38
CA VAL A 407 -5.12 -15.42 3.66
C VAL A 407 -4.99 -15.23 2.15
N GLY A 408 -4.58 -14.03 1.71
CA GLY A 408 -4.34 -13.75 0.29
C GLY A 408 -3.22 -14.62 -0.32
N TYR A 409 -2.13 -14.86 0.42
CA TYR A 409 -1.05 -15.77 0.02
C TYR A 409 -1.55 -17.21 -0.19
N HIS A 410 -2.29 -17.77 0.77
CA HIS A 410 -2.83 -19.13 0.63
C HIS A 410 -3.92 -19.23 -0.47
N MET A 411 -4.68 -18.16 -0.71
CA MET A 411 -5.57 -18.07 -1.87
C MET A 411 -4.78 -18.12 -3.19
N VAL A 412 -3.62 -17.46 -3.28
CA VAL A 412 -2.74 -17.53 -4.46
C VAL A 412 -2.21 -18.96 -4.69
N ASP A 413 -1.87 -19.69 -3.63
CA ASP A 413 -1.45 -21.09 -3.75
C ASP A 413 -2.57 -21.99 -4.28
N VAL A 414 -3.81 -21.80 -3.81
CA VAL A 414 -4.98 -22.54 -4.32
C VAL A 414 -5.30 -22.14 -5.76
N ILE A 415 -5.30 -20.84 -6.10
CA ILE A 415 -5.50 -20.37 -7.48
C ILE A 415 -4.47 -21.01 -8.42
N ARG A 416 -3.18 -21.03 -8.03
CA ARG A 416 -2.12 -21.62 -8.86
C ARG A 416 -2.22 -23.14 -9.02
N SER A 417 -2.82 -23.87 -8.07
CA SER A 417 -3.08 -25.30 -8.22
C SER A 417 -4.37 -25.62 -8.98
N GLU A 418 -5.41 -24.82 -8.80
CA GLU A 418 -6.76 -25.06 -9.33
C GLU A 418 -7.01 -24.42 -10.72
N LEU A 419 -6.23 -23.39 -11.08
CA LEU A 419 -6.22 -22.67 -12.35
C LEU A 419 -4.77 -22.46 -12.86
N PRO A 420 -4.05 -23.54 -13.24
CA PRO A 420 -2.66 -23.43 -13.69
C PRO A 420 -2.54 -22.59 -14.97
N THR A 421 -1.58 -21.64 -15.00
CA THR A 421 -1.44 -20.65 -16.08
C THR A 421 -1.33 -21.27 -17.47
N MET A 422 -2.33 -21.03 -18.32
CA MET A 422 -2.37 -21.56 -19.67
C MET A 422 -1.23 -20.99 -20.54
N GLY A 423 -0.43 -21.89 -21.12
CA GLY A 423 0.73 -21.53 -21.95
C GLY A 423 2.02 -21.17 -21.18
N GLY A 424 2.00 -21.17 -19.84
CA GLY A 424 3.18 -20.86 -19.02
C GLY A 424 3.53 -19.36 -18.95
N ARG A 425 4.68 -19.05 -18.33
CA ARG A 425 5.06 -17.66 -17.93
C ARG A 425 5.10 -16.64 -19.07
N GLU A 426 5.34 -17.07 -20.31
CA GLU A 426 5.46 -16.17 -21.47
C GLU A 426 4.09 -15.73 -22.04
N CYS A 427 2.99 -16.39 -21.66
CA CYS A 427 1.69 -16.19 -22.28
C CYS A 427 0.81 -15.10 -21.67
N ALA A 428 1.05 -14.64 -20.44
CA ALA A 428 0.20 -13.64 -19.77
C ALA A 428 0.11 -12.28 -20.53
N VAL A 429 1.17 -11.93 -21.29
CA VAL A 429 1.22 -10.66 -22.04
C VAL A 429 0.42 -10.72 -23.34
N THR A 430 0.26 -11.91 -23.94
CA THR A 430 -0.36 -12.10 -25.27
C THR A 430 -1.72 -12.80 -25.21
N LEU A 431 -1.92 -13.75 -24.29
CA LEU A 431 -3.14 -14.54 -24.19
C LEU A 431 -4.24 -13.91 -23.34
N GLY A 432 -3.96 -12.98 -22.43
CA GLY A 432 -5.00 -12.47 -21.55
C GLY A 432 -4.50 -12.23 -20.14
N GLY A 433 -5.16 -11.30 -19.45
CA GLY A 433 -4.87 -10.98 -18.07
C GLY A 433 -5.97 -11.55 -17.19
N ASP A 434 -5.57 -12.27 -16.16
CA ASP A 434 -6.47 -12.80 -15.16
C ASP A 434 -7.19 -11.65 -14.44
N THR A 435 -8.44 -11.91 -14.04
CA THR A 435 -9.30 -10.91 -13.40
C THR A 435 -9.60 -11.31 -11.96
N LEU A 436 -9.20 -10.45 -11.03
CA LEU A 436 -9.51 -10.48 -9.61
C LEU A 436 -10.69 -9.53 -9.34
N ILE A 437 -11.81 -10.05 -8.85
CA ILE A 437 -12.96 -9.27 -8.39
C ILE A 437 -13.10 -9.46 -6.89
N SER A 438 -12.76 -8.44 -6.10
CA SER A 438 -13.00 -8.49 -4.65
C SER A 438 -14.43 -8.09 -4.34
N VAL A 439 -15.09 -8.89 -3.49
CA VAL A 439 -16.39 -8.54 -2.87
C VAL A 439 -16.20 -8.08 -1.41
N VAL A 440 -14.99 -8.23 -0.87
CA VAL A 440 -14.55 -7.72 0.44
C VAL A 440 -13.15 -7.12 0.28
N PRO A 441 -13.02 -5.86 -0.14
CA PRO A 441 -11.71 -5.21 -0.36
C PRO A 441 -10.95 -5.01 0.94
N ASP A 442 -9.94 -5.84 1.18
CA ASP A 442 -9.02 -5.73 2.31
C ASP A 442 -7.63 -6.30 1.99
N CYS A 443 -6.80 -6.44 3.03
CA CYS A 443 -5.42 -6.91 3.00
C CYS A 443 -5.18 -8.19 2.16
N ARG A 444 -6.18 -9.07 2.00
CA ARG A 444 -6.02 -10.26 1.14
C ARG A 444 -5.75 -9.90 -0.32
N ASN A 445 -6.37 -8.81 -0.79
CA ASN A 445 -6.28 -8.41 -2.19
C ASN A 445 -4.90 -7.84 -2.52
N ASP A 446 -4.26 -7.09 -1.61
CA ASP A 446 -2.90 -6.58 -1.80
C ASP A 446 -1.87 -7.72 -1.97
N ALA A 447 -2.05 -8.83 -1.23
CA ALA A 447 -1.20 -10.02 -1.41
C ALA A 447 -1.44 -10.72 -2.77
N ILE A 448 -2.70 -10.84 -3.21
CA ILE A 448 -3.01 -11.41 -4.54
C ILE A 448 -2.47 -10.51 -5.66
N LEU A 449 -2.61 -9.18 -5.51
CA LEU A 449 -2.07 -8.17 -6.43
C LEU A 449 -0.55 -8.28 -6.56
N ALA A 450 0.17 -8.38 -5.44
CA ALA A 450 1.62 -8.50 -5.40
C ALA A 450 2.15 -9.80 -6.06
N LEU A 451 1.37 -10.89 -6.03
CA LEU A 451 1.82 -12.23 -6.43
C LEU A 451 1.26 -12.75 -7.76
N LEU A 452 0.14 -12.20 -8.25
CA LEU A 452 -0.52 -12.58 -9.51
C LEU A 452 -0.65 -11.43 -10.52
N ASP A 453 -0.06 -10.26 -10.26
CA ASP A 453 0.02 -9.13 -11.20
C ASP A 453 -1.34 -8.59 -11.70
N THR A 454 -2.42 -8.88 -10.97
CA THR A 454 -3.81 -8.52 -11.30
C THR A 454 -4.09 -7.02 -11.09
N THR A 455 -3.15 -6.12 -11.40
CA THR A 455 -3.21 -4.72 -10.97
C THR A 455 -4.37 -3.89 -11.58
N PRO A 456 -4.90 -2.87 -10.86
CA PRO A 456 -5.97 -2.01 -11.36
C PRO A 456 -5.67 -1.37 -12.72
N GLY A 457 -4.42 -0.92 -12.91
CA GLY A 457 -3.97 -0.27 -14.16
C GLY A 457 -3.90 -1.22 -15.36
N ARG A 458 -3.64 -2.51 -15.13
CA ARG A 458 -3.68 -3.56 -16.17
C ARG A 458 -5.11 -4.05 -16.46
N LYS A 459 -6.12 -3.52 -15.76
CA LYS A 459 -7.51 -4.01 -15.71
C LYS A 459 -7.62 -5.44 -15.17
N GLY A 460 -6.70 -5.83 -14.28
CA GLY A 460 -6.74 -7.12 -13.59
C GLY A 460 -7.53 -7.09 -12.28
N TYR A 461 -7.81 -5.91 -11.70
CA TYR A 461 -8.51 -5.79 -10.42
C TYR A 461 -9.75 -4.92 -10.49
N PHE A 462 -10.82 -5.47 -9.95
CA PHE A 462 -12.09 -4.81 -9.70
C PHE A 462 -12.48 -5.06 -8.24
N SER A 463 -13.16 -4.08 -7.67
CA SER A 463 -13.53 -4.09 -6.26
C SER A 463 -14.95 -3.62 -6.14
N THR A 464 -15.75 -4.38 -5.41
CA THR A 464 -17.07 -4.00 -4.98
C THR A 464 -17.27 -4.43 -3.53
N LYS A 465 -18.26 -3.87 -2.85
CA LYS A 465 -18.67 -4.29 -1.52
C LYS A 465 -20.17 -4.57 -1.55
N LEU A 466 -20.56 -5.75 -1.10
CA LEU A 466 -21.97 -6.09 -0.98
C LEU A 466 -22.60 -5.35 0.21
N SER A 467 -23.86 -4.95 0.07
CA SER A 467 -24.66 -4.41 1.18
C SER A 467 -25.02 -5.53 2.18
N ALA A 468 -25.53 -5.16 3.35
CA ALA A 468 -25.96 -6.16 4.35
C ALA A 468 -27.11 -7.03 3.80
N GLU A 469 -28.06 -6.39 3.11
CA GLU A 469 -29.21 -7.02 2.46
C GLU A 469 -28.75 -8.02 1.39
N GLN A 470 -27.79 -7.62 0.55
CA GLN A 470 -27.22 -8.50 -0.49
C GLN A 470 -26.46 -9.68 0.09
N ILE A 471 -25.77 -9.51 1.23
CA ILE A 471 -25.11 -10.61 1.95
C ILE A 471 -26.17 -11.54 2.56
N ASP A 472 -27.31 -11.01 2.99
CA ASP A 472 -28.39 -11.81 3.55
C ASP A 472 -29.12 -12.68 2.50
N GLU A 473 -29.20 -12.20 1.25
CA GLU A 473 -29.71 -12.92 0.07
C GLU A 473 -28.81 -14.07 -0.42
N LEU A 474 -27.51 -14.09 -0.05
CA LEU A 474 -26.59 -15.17 -0.43
C LEU A 474 -26.98 -16.50 0.23
N ALA A 475 -26.78 -17.58 -0.51
CA ALA A 475 -26.87 -18.92 0.05
C ALA A 475 -25.83 -19.11 1.18
N PRO A 476 -26.10 -19.93 2.22
CA PRO A 476 -25.28 -20.00 3.44
C PRO A 476 -23.78 -20.24 3.19
N GLU A 477 -23.44 -21.06 2.20
CA GLU A 477 -22.07 -21.41 1.81
C GLU A 477 -21.35 -20.20 1.19
N ALA A 478 -22.08 -19.43 0.37
CA ALA A 478 -21.59 -18.24 -0.32
C ALA A 478 -21.42 -17.02 0.60
N LYS A 479 -22.00 -17.00 1.80
CA LYS A 479 -21.75 -15.94 2.81
C LYS A 479 -20.30 -15.83 3.26
N SER A 480 -19.48 -16.85 2.98
CA SER A 480 -18.02 -16.84 3.21
C SER A 480 -17.18 -16.34 2.02
N ALA A 481 -17.82 -16.00 0.89
CA ALA A 481 -17.13 -15.52 -0.30
C ALA A 481 -16.52 -14.14 -0.08
N THR A 482 -15.26 -13.97 -0.51
CA THR A 482 -14.50 -12.73 -0.37
C THR A 482 -13.88 -12.26 -1.67
N THR A 483 -13.70 -13.15 -2.63
CA THR A 483 -12.93 -12.90 -3.85
C THR A 483 -13.38 -13.85 -4.96
N ILE A 484 -13.44 -13.34 -6.19
CA ILE A 484 -13.61 -14.12 -7.41
C ILE A 484 -12.32 -13.97 -8.21
N TYR A 485 -11.77 -15.07 -8.73
CA TYR A 485 -10.62 -15.06 -9.62
C TYR A 485 -10.99 -15.75 -10.93
N ILE A 486 -10.67 -15.13 -12.07
CA ILE A 486 -11.01 -15.63 -13.40
C ILE A 486 -9.72 -15.67 -14.23
N ALA A 487 -9.33 -16.87 -14.67
CA ALA A 487 -8.26 -17.06 -15.64
C ALA A 487 -8.88 -17.02 -17.06
N TRP A 488 -8.42 -16.11 -17.93
CA TRP A 488 -9.05 -15.89 -19.25
C TRP A 488 -8.05 -15.97 -20.41
N ASN A 489 -8.34 -16.85 -21.38
CA ASN A 489 -7.58 -17.01 -22.61
C ASN A 489 -8.29 -16.34 -23.80
N LYS A 490 -7.80 -15.16 -24.20
CA LYS A 490 -8.21 -14.40 -25.40
C LYS A 490 -7.91 -15.09 -26.73
N VAL A 491 -7.03 -16.09 -26.80
CA VAL A 491 -6.82 -16.84 -28.06
C VAL A 491 -7.89 -17.91 -28.24
N GLU A 492 -8.22 -18.62 -27.16
CA GLU A 492 -9.29 -19.63 -27.17
C GLU A 492 -10.69 -19.03 -27.00
N GLN A 493 -10.77 -17.75 -26.56
CA GLN A 493 -12.00 -17.07 -26.16
C GLN A 493 -12.78 -17.88 -25.10
N HIS A 494 -12.03 -18.39 -24.12
CA HIS A 494 -12.53 -19.22 -23.03
C HIS A 494 -11.75 -18.92 -21.75
N GLY A 495 -12.38 -19.10 -20.60
CA GLY A 495 -11.74 -18.96 -19.31
C GLY A 495 -12.46 -19.77 -18.24
N GLU A 496 -11.88 -19.82 -17.06
CA GLU A 496 -12.43 -20.54 -15.91
C GLU A 496 -12.29 -19.67 -14.66
N GLY A 497 -13.30 -19.71 -13.80
CA GLY A 497 -13.42 -18.86 -12.62
C GLY A 497 -13.67 -19.62 -11.33
N LEU A 498 -13.12 -19.09 -10.22
CA LEU A 498 -13.31 -19.58 -8.86
C LEU A 498 -13.88 -18.48 -7.98
N VAL A 499 -14.84 -18.84 -7.12
CA VAL A 499 -15.29 -18.03 -5.99
C VAL A 499 -14.63 -18.58 -4.73
N LEU A 500 -13.90 -17.72 -4.02
CA LEU A 500 -13.03 -18.08 -2.91
C LEU A 500 -13.45 -17.43 -1.59
N GLY A 501 -13.43 -18.25 -0.54
CA GLY A 501 -13.58 -17.84 0.86
C GLY A 501 -12.41 -18.33 1.72
N PHE A 502 -12.43 -17.97 3.01
CA PHE A 502 -11.46 -18.46 3.98
C PHE A 502 -12.11 -18.66 5.36
N ASP A 503 -11.83 -19.78 6.03
CA ASP A 503 -12.34 -20.04 7.38
C ASP A 503 -11.58 -19.25 8.45
N THR A 504 -11.90 -17.96 8.51
CA THR A 504 -11.32 -17.02 9.46
C THR A 504 -11.67 -17.40 10.90
N MET A 505 -12.80 -18.07 11.15
CA MET A 505 -13.16 -18.50 12.50
C MET A 505 -12.31 -19.69 12.94
N LYS A 506 -12.10 -20.67 12.06
CA LYS A 506 -11.23 -21.81 12.37
C LYS A 506 -9.77 -21.40 12.57
N ALA A 507 -9.24 -20.48 11.75
CA ALA A 507 -7.89 -19.95 11.95
C ALA A 507 -7.71 -19.27 13.32
N ARG A 508 -8.73 -18.52 13.79
CA ARG A 508 -8.71 -17.90 15.13
C ARG A 508 -8.71 -18.95 16.24
N GLU A 509 -9.58 -19.96 16.13
CA GLU A 509 -9.67 -21.08 17.07
C GLU A 509 -8.32 -21.80 17.19
N LEU A 510 -7.74 -22.22 16.06
CA LEU A 510 -6.47 -22.95 16.01
C LEU A 510 -5.29 -22.12 16.54
N SER A 511 -5.31 -20.80 16.35
CA SER A 511 -4.28 -19.90 16.89
C SER A 511 -4.31 -19.67 18.41
N GLY A 512 -5.36 -20.12 19.11
CA GLY A 512 -5.52 -19.88 20.55
C GLY A 512 -5.64 -18.41 20.94
N ALA A 513 -6.12 -17.56 20.03
CA ALA A 513 -6.33 -16.13 20.25
C ALA A 513 -7.71 -15.86 20.88
N ASP A 514 -7.73 -15.23 22.06
CA ASP A 514 -8.99 -14.93 22.78
C ASP A 514 -9.50 -13.54 22.39
N TYR A 515 -10.30 -13.48 21.32
CA TYR A 515 -10.93 -12.25 20.84
C TYR A 515 -12.00 -11.65 21.77
N GLU A 516 -12.35 -12.31 22.89
CA GLU A 516 -13.27 -11.76 23.89
C GLU A 516 -12.52 -11.01 25.01
N ASN A 517 -11.37 -11.55 25.45
CA ASN A 517 -10.65 -11.05 26.62
C ASN A 517 -9.29 -10.39 26.33
N GLU A 518 -8.67 -10.64 25.16
CA GLU A 518 -7.36 -10.12 24.80
C GLU A 518 -7.43 -8.86 23.90
N PRO A 519 -6.41 -7.98 23.93
CA PRO A 519 -6.30 -6.86 23.01
C PRO A 519 -6.30 -7.32 21.54
N PHE A 520 -7.04 -6.61 20.68
CA PHE A 520 -7.16 -6.94 19.25
C PHE A 520 -5.81 -7.14 18.54
N TRP A 521 -4.79 -6.34 18.88
CA TRP A 521 -3.45 -6.46 18.29
C TRP A 521 -2.76 -7.78 18.65
N LEU A 522 -2.97 -8.28 19.88
CA LEU A 522 -2.39 -9.52 20.40
C LEU A 522 -3.06 -10.72 19.73
N CYS A 523 -4.39 -10.69 19.62
CA CYS A 523 -5.15 -11.71 18.88
C CYS A 523 -4.71 -11.80 17.41
N ARG A 524 -4.36 -10.65 16.79
CA ARG A 524 -3.82 -10.60 15.42
C ARG A 524 -2.39 -11.12 15.34
N LEU A 525 -1.53 -10.82 16.31
CA LEU A 525 -0.16 -11.35 16.37
C LEU A 525 -0.15 -12.87 16.55
N LYS A 526 -0.95 -13.42 17.48
CA LYS A 526 -1.12 -14.86 17.67
C LYS A 526 -1.63 -15.55 16.41
N CYS A 527 -2.72 -15.04 15.83
CA CYS A 527 -3.30 -15.57 14.59
C CYS A 527 -2.29 -15.54 13.42
N LEU A 528 -1.62 -14.41 13.20
CA LEU A 528 -0.59 -14.28 12.17
C LEU A 528 0.56 -15.27 12.36
N THR A 529 1.13 -15.34 13.57
CA THR A 529 2.32 -16.16 13.82
C THR A 529 2.00 -17.64 13.82
N TRP A 530 0.79 -18.03 14.26
CA TRP A 530 0.28 -19.38 14.03
C TRP A 530 0.14 -19.69 12.54
N MET A 531 -0.47 -18.80 11.73
CA MET A 531 -0.64 -19.02 10.29
C MET A 531 0.69 -19.17 9.55
N ALA A 532 1.68 -18.33 9.85
CA ALA A 532 3.02 -18.43 9.28
C ALA A 532 3.72 -19.75 9.68
N ASP A 533 3.45 -20.26 10.89
CA ASP A 533 4.02 -21.49 11.41
C ASP A 533 3.34 -22.77 10.86
N HIS A 534 2.11 -22.67 10.31
CA HIS A 534 1.27 -23.81 9.86
C HIS A 534 0.68 -23.58 8.45
N PRO A 535 1.51 -23.45 7.39
CA PRO A 535 1.05 -23.10 6.04
C PRO A 535 0.16 -24.16 5.39
N ASP A 536 0.40 -25.45 5.65
CA ASP A 536 -0.42 -26.55 5.12
C ASP A 536 -1.85 -26.50 5.71
N GLU A 537 -1.96 -26.37 7.04
CA GLU A 537 -3.25 -26.22 7.72
C GLU A 537 -4.00 -24.97 7.23
N CYS A 538 -3.28 -23.86 6.98
CA CYS A 538 -3.89 -22.65 6.44
C CYS A 538 -4.39 -22.81 5.00
N LYS A 539 -3.77 -23.67 4.19
CA LYS A 539 -4.24 -23.98 2.84
C LYS A 539 -5.61 -24.67 2.88
N ASP A 540 -5.80 -25.61 3.81
CA ASP A 540 -7.06 -26.33 4.00
C ASP A 540 -8.22 -25.43 4.50
N LEU A 541 -7.90 -24.23 5.01
CA LEU A 541 -8.90 -23.23 5.39
C LEU A 541 -9.38 -22.35 4.21
N VAL A 542 -8.73 -22.43 3.04
CA VAL A 542 -9.19 -21.75 1.81
C VAL A 542 -10.34 -22.55 1.19
N LYS A 543 -11.49 -21.92 0.97
CA LYS A 543 -12.69 -22.57 0.44
C LYS A 543 -12.91 -22.22 -1.02
N VAL A 544 -12.90 -23.23 -1.90
CA VAL A 544 -13.45 -23.12 -3.26
C VAL A 544 -14.97 -23.27 -3.16
N ILE A 545 -15.67 -22.15 -3.10
CA ILE A 545 -17.12 -22.09 -2.91
C ILE A 545 -17.83 -22.51 -4.20
N HIS A 546 -17.37 -21.98 -5.34
CA HIS A 546 -17.95 -22.22 -6.64
C HIS A 546 -16.88 -22.17 -7.74
N ARG A 547 -17.05 -22.99 -8.78
CA ARG A 547 -16.23 -23.04 -10.01
C ARG A 547 -17.18 -22.89 -11.20
N PHE A 548 -16.82 -22.02 -12.14
CA PHE A 548 -17.63 -21.71 -13.33
C PHE A 548 -16.76 -21.55 -14.58
N GLU A 549 -17.33 -21.89 -15.73
CA GLU A 549 -16.71 -21.65 -17.03
C GLU A 549 -17.11 -20.26 -17.55
N VAL A 550 -16.22 -19.62 -18.29
CA VAL A 550 -16.43 -18.33 -18.95
C VAL A 550 -16.32 -18.55 -20.45
N ASN A 551 -17.43 -18.38 -21.17
CA ASN A 551 -17.53 -18.67 -22.60
C ASN A 551 -17.49 -17.40 -23.46
N ASP A 552 -17.74 -16.23 -22.87
CA ASP A 552 -17.66 -14.93 -23.54
C ASP A 552 -17.09 -13.89 -22.56
N PHE A 553 -16.16 -13.04 -23.02
CA PHE A 553 -15.55 -12.02 -22.17
C PHE A 553 -16.57 -11.01 -21.61
N SER A 554 -17.72 -10.84 -22.25
CA SER A 554 -18.82 -10.00 -21.76
C SER A 554 -19.42 -10.52 -20.43
N GLU A 555 -19.32 -11.81 -20.13
CA GLU A 555 -19.67 -12.39 -18.82
C GLU A 555 -18.74 -11.79 -17.74
N VAL A 556 -17.42 -11.76 -18.00
CA VAL A 556 -16.44 -11.11 -17.12
C VAL A 556 -16.73 -9.62 -16.98
N GLN A 557 -17.03 -8.91 -18.07
CA GLN A 557 -17.37 -7.49 -18.03
C GLN A 557 -18.61 -7.21 -17.16
N LYS A 558 -19.61 -8.09 -17.20
CA LYS A 558 -20.81 -7.97 -16.37
C LYS A 558 -20.52 -8.17 -14.87
N LEU A 559 -19.66 -9.13 -14.52
CA LEU A 559 -19.21 -9.35 -13.14
C LEU A 559 -18.37 -8.19 -12.59
N GLN A 560 -17.74 -7.39 -13.46
CA GLN A 560 -17.00 -6.20 -13.05
C GLN A 560 -17.93 -5.04 -12.66
N SER A 561 -19.16 -4.96 -13.22
CA SER A 561 -20.01 -3.77 -13.18
C SER A 561 -20.41 -3.31 -11.78
N VAL A 562 -20.30 -2.00 -11.53
CA VAL A 562 -20.53 -1.36 -10.21
C VAL A 562 -21.97 -1.52 -9.71
N ASN A 563 -22.94 -1.69 -10.60
CA ASN A 563 -24.35 -1.92 -10.27
C ASN A 563 -24.75 -3.42 -10.26
N VAL A 564 -23.81 -4.35 -10.40
CA VAL A 564 -24.06 -5.79 -10.40
C VAL A 564 -23.51 -6.41 -9.12
N ASN A 565 -24.31 -7.23 -8.43
CA ASN A 565 -23.81 -8.16 -7.42
C ASN A 565 -23.22 -9.38 -8.15
N PRO A 566 -21.88 -9.57 -8.19
CA PRO A 566 -21.28 -10.63 -8.99
C PRO A 566 -21.56 -12.02 -8.43
N LEU A 567 -21.87 -12.17 -7.13
CA LEU A 567 -22.25 -13.47 -6.57
C LEU A 567 -23.69 -13.87 -6.96
N ALA A 568 -24.60 -12.89 -7.03
CA ALA A 568 -25.97 -13.13 -7.52
C ALA A 568 -25.99 -13.44 -9.02
N GLU A 569 -25.14 -12.79 -9.81
CA GLU A 569 -24.97 -13.09 -11.25
C GLU A 569 -24.43 -14.52 -11.48
N LEU A 570 -23.55 -15.00 -10.60
CA LEU A 570 -23.09 -16.40 -10.58
C LEU A 570 -24.12 -17.38 -9.95
N GLY A 571 -25.34 -16.92 -9.62
CA GLY A 571 -26.42 -17.75 -9.11
C GLY A 571 -26.27 -18.20 -7.65
N LEU A 572 -25.46 -17.51 -6.84
CA LEU A 572 -25.12 -17.90 -5.46
C LEU A 572 -26.07 -17.29 -4.39
N THR A 573 -27.30 -16.98 -4.79
CA THR A 573 -28.37 -16.43 -3.92
C THR A 573 -29.50 -17.44 -3.68
N GLY A 574 -30.13 -17.38 -2.52
CA GLY A 574 -31.29 -18.21 -2.18
C GLY A 574 -30.93 -19.46 -1.37
N GLU A 575 -31.39 -20.62 -1.83
CA GLU A 575 -31.22 -21.89 -1.10
C GLU A 575 -29.81 -22.48 -1.27
N SER A 576 -29.43 -23.38 -0.36
CA SER A 576 -28.14 -24.09 -0.34
C SER A 576 -27.85 -24.82 -1.66
N PHE A 577 -26.59 -24.82 -2.09
CA PHE A 577 -26.12 -25.44 -3.32
C PHE A 577 -24.89 -26.35 -3.08
N ALA A 578 -24.66 -27.29 -4.00
CA ALA A 578 -23.49 -28.17 -3.93
C ALA A 578 -22.20 -27.43 -4.35
N THR A 579 -21.19 -27.40 -3.47
CA THR A 579 -19.86 -26.87 -3.77
C THR A 579 -19.09 -27.81 -4.73
N THR A 580 -18.12 -27.26 -5.48
CA THR A 580 -17.57 -27.91 -6.69
C THR A 580 -16.10 -28.40 -6.58
N GLY A 581 -15.50 -28.41 -5.38
CA GLY A 581 -14.21 -29.08 -5.09
C GLY A 581 -13.64 -28.70 -3.71
N THR A 582 -12.84 -29.51 -3.01
CA THR A 582 -12.26 -30.84 -3.29
C THR A 582 -12.09 -31.69 -2.02
N GLY A 583 -12.25 -33.03 -2.10
CA GLY A 583 -11.55 -34.01 -1.25
C GLY A 583 -12.08 -34.34 0.17
N GLU A 584 -12.64 -35.55 0.32
CA GLU A 584 -12.89 -36.33 1.57
C GLU A 584 -13.48 -35.62 2.82
N GLU A 585 -14.78 -35.84 3.06
CA GLU A 585 -15.38 -35.64 4.39
C GLU A 585 -14.72 -36.55 5.45
N PRO A 586 -14.28 -36.03 6.61
CA PRO A 586 -14.09 -36.84 7.80
C PRO A 586 -15.47 -37.24 8.33
N ALA A 587 -15.77 -38.54 8.30
CA ALA A 587 -17.06 -39.06 8.76
C ALA A 587 -17.29 -38.77 10.26
N GLY A 588 -18.19 -37.82 10.56
CA GLY A 588 -18.73 -37.61 11.90
C GLY A 588 -18.67 -36.16 12.41
N ALA A 589 -19.60 -35.32 11.95
CA ALA A 589 -20.01 -34.11 12.66
C ALA A 589 -21.54 -34.00 12.63
N ASP A 590 -22.19 -34.37 13.73
CA ASP A 590 -23.64 -34.17 13.92
C ASP A 590 -24.00 -32.68 13.90
N GLU A 591 -25.28 -32.39 13.62
CA GLU A 591 -25.88 -31.06 13.52
C GLU A 591 -25.45 -30.09 14.64
N ALA A 592 -24.47 -29.23 14.35
CA ALA A 592 -24.17 -28.07 15.19
C ALA A 592 -25.28 -27.02 15.01
N ALA A 593 -26.15 -26.91 16.01
CA ALA A 593 -27.36 -26.09 15.95
C ALA A 593 -27.08 -24.62 15.58
N ALA A 594 -27.86 -24.09 14.64
CA ALA A 594 -27.82 -22.69 14.22
C ALA A 594 -28.14 -21.75 15.40
N THR A 595 -27.10 -21.10 15.95
CA THR A 595 -27.24 -20.01 16.91
C THR A 595 -27.42 -18.68 16.18
N PRO A 596 -28.30 -17.78 16.67
CA PRO A 596 -28.67 -16.58 15.92
C PRO A 596 -27.54 -15.56 15.87
N PHE A 597 -27.34 -14.99 14.68
CA PHE A 597 -26.42 -13.90 14.40
C PHE A 597 -26.79 -12.66 15.23
N ILE A 598 -25.91 -12.21 16.13
CA ILE A 598 -26.08 -10.95 16.86
C ILE A 598 -25.35 -9.86 16.06
N PRO A 599 -26.04 -8.84 15.53
CA PRO A 599 -25.38 -7.79 14.75
C PRO A 599 -24.39 -7.01 15.60
N VAL A 600 -23.25 -6.62 15.02
CA VAL A 600 -22.18 -5.84 15.69
C VAL A 600 -22.69 -4.54 16.33
N ALA A 601 -23.77 -3.96 15.79
CA ALA A 601 -24.48 -2.81 16.37
C ALA A 601 -25.05 -3.08 17.79
N ALA A 602 -25.48 -4.31 18.08
CA ALA A 602 -25.99 -4.69 19.40
C ALA A 602 -24.87 -4.77 20.45
N CYS A 603 -23.67 -5.26 20.07
CA CYS A 603 -22.49 -5.26 20.93
C CYS A 603 -22.09 -3.83 21.32
N MET A 604 -22.07 -2.90 20.37
CA MET A 604 -21.79 -1.47 20.61
C MET A 604 -22.84 -0.82 21.53
N ALA A 605 -24.12 -1.15 21.38
CA ALA A 605 -25.19 -0.65 22.26
C ALA A 605 -25.04 -1.12 23.71
N ILE A 606 -24.66 -2.40 23.93
CA ILE A 606 -24.44 -2.96 25.27
C ILE A 606 -23.23 -2.28 25.95
N VAL A 607 -22.14 -2.04 25.23
CA VAL A 607 -20.95 -1.32 25.74
C VAL A 607 -21.29 0.13 26.12
N LEU A 608 -22.05 0.85 25.28
CA LEU A 608 -22.49 2.21 25.58
C LEU A 608 -23.41 2.29 26.81
N VAL A 609 -24.34 1.33 26.97
CA VAL A 609 -25.21 1.26 28.15
C VAL A 609 -24.40 0.94 29.42
N ALA A 610 -23.42 0.03 29.34
CA ALA A 610 -22.52 -0.27 30.47
C ALA A 610 -21.70 0.97 30.89
N ALA A 611 -21.15 1.72 29.93
CA ALA A 611 -20.39 2.96 30.19
C ALA A 611 -21.28 4.08 30.80
N LEU A 612 -22.53 4.20 30.37
CA LEU A 612 -23.52 5.14 30.93
C LEU A 612 -23.98 4.77 32.34
N ILE A 613 -23.99 3.48 32.69
CA ILE A 613 -24.30 3.00 34.05
C ILE A 613 -23.10 3.22 34.99
N PHE A 614 -21.86 3.01 34.52
CA PHE A 614 -20.65 3.25 35.32
C PHE A 614 -20.37 4.73 35.57
N SER A 615 -20.60 5.60 34.58
CA SER A 615 -20.42 7.05 34.74
C SER A 615 -21.42 7.73 35.69
N ARG A 616 -22.54 7.06 36.01
CA ARG A 616 -23.52 7.51 37.03
C ARG A 616 -23.24 7.01 38.46
N ARG A 617 -22.11 6.33 38.69
CA ARG A 617 -21.69 5.80 40.01
C ARG A 617 -20.34 6.35 40.50
N ARG A 618 -19.86 7.47 39.95
CA ARG A 618 -18.79 8.30 40.50
C ARG A 618 -19.32 9.68 40.85
#